data_AF-A0A662J7Y8-F1
#
_entry.id   AF-A0A662J7Y8-F1
#
_cell.length_a   1.000
_cell.length_b   1.000
_cell.length_c   1.000
_cell.angle_alpha   90.00
_cell.angle_beta   90.00
_cell.angle_gamma   90.00
#
_symmetry.space_group_name_H-M   'P 1'
#
loop_
_entity.id
_entity.type
_entity.pdbx_description
1 polymer ?
#
loop_
_entity_poly.entity_id
_entity_poly.type
_entity_poly.pdbx_seq_one_letter_code
_entity_poly.pdbx_strand_id
1 'polypeptide(L)'
;MKELLFDASSMIRAIKERRVDLLIKGNIQPLTIYEVLNAFWKEAYLIRTISKEAAIKATTLISELIKEMKILTITGLEKEIIELALNLGLTVYD
;
A
#
# COMPACT_ATOMS: atom_id res chain seq x y z
N MET A 1 -4.43 -2.40 -21.11
CA MET A 1 -4.12 -3.15 -19.86
C MET A 1 -5.22 -2.84 -18.86
N LYS A 2 -5.65 -3.81 -18.06
CA LYS A 2 -6.60 -3.54 -16.96
C LYS A 2 -5.93 -2.60 -15.95
N GLU A 3 -6.62 -1.52 -15.57
CA GLU A 3 -6.19 -0.67 -14.47
C GLU A 3 -6.45 -1.43 -13.16
N LEU A 4 -5.38 -1.92 -12.52
CA LEU A 4 -5.45 -2.60 -11.24
C LEU A 4 -5.30 -1.59 -10.10
N LEU A 5 -6.04 -1.80 -8.99
CA LEU A 5 -5.87 -1.09 -7.73
C LEU A 5 -5.21 -2.06 -6.74
N PHE A 6 -4.07 -1.65 -6.19
CA PHE A 6 -3.31 -2.43 -5.22
C PHE A 6 -3.56 -1.91 -3.81
N ASP A 7 -4.03 -2.78 -2.93
CA ASP A 7 -4.03 -2.56 -1.49
C ASP A 7 -2.63 -2.76 -0.90
N ALA A 8 -2.46 -2.50 0.40
CA ALA A 8 -1.17 -2.65 1.04
C ALA A 8 -0.65 -4.10 1.00
N SER A 9 -1.54 -5.08 1.18
CA SER A 9 -1.15 -6.49 1.22
C SER A 9 -0.61 -6.99 -0.12
N SER A 10 -1.27 -6.66 -1.24
CA SER A 10 -0.82 -7.01 -2.58
C SER A 10 0.46 -6.28 -2.98
N MET A 11 0.61 -5.00 -2.62
CA MET A 11 1.84 -4.24 -2.85
C MET A 11 3.03 -4.86 -2.08
N ILE A 12 2.85 -5.17 -0.80
CA ILE A 12 3.88 -5.84 0.02
C ILE A 12 4.24 -7.21 -0.59
N ARG A 13 3.24 -7.97 -1.03
CA ARG A 13 3.45 -9.29 -1.62
C ARG A 13 4.30 -9.19 -2.89
N ALA A 14 3.97 -8.29 -3.80
CA ALA A 14 4.73 -8.07 -5.02
C ALA A 14 6.17 -7.60 -4.75
N ILE A 15 6.39 -6.74 -3.75
CA ILE A 15 7.74 -6.34 -3.33
C ILE A 15 8.52 -7.54 -2.79
N LYS A 16 7.92 -8.34 -1.89
CA LYS A 16 8.56 -9.55 -1.30
C LYS A 16 8.91 -10.58 -2.38
N GLU A 17 8.08 -10.73 -3.40
CA GLU A 17 8.31 -11.64 -4.54
C GLU A 17 9.19 -11.05 -5.64
N ARG A 18 9.70 -9.82 -5.48
CA ARG A 18 10.49 -9.11 -6.51
C ARG A 18 9.73 -8.95 -7.84
N ARG A 19 8.40 -8.89 -7.77
CA ARG A 19 7.48 -8.71 -8.91
C ARG A 19 6.95 -7.28 -9.01
N VAL A 20 7.86 -6.31 -8.85
CA VAL A 20 7.52 -4.88 -8.93
C VAL A 20 7.05 -4.47 -10.34
N ASP A 21 7.37 -5.28 -11.36
CA ASP A 21 6.85 -5.15 -12.72
C ASP A 21 5.31 -5.15 -12.78
N LEU A 22 4.66 -5.87 -11.86
CA LEU A 22 3.20 -5.93 -11.77
C LEU A 22 2.57 -4.63 -11.24
N LEU A 23 3.35 -3.85 -10.48
CA LEU A 23 2.88 -2.64 -9.82
C LEU A 23 3.03 -1.41 -10.71
N ILE A 24 3.97 -1.43 -11.67
CA ILE A 24 4.22 -0.33 -12.61
C ILE A 24 2.92 0.00 -13.38
N LYS A 25 2.57 1.30 -13.45
CA LYS A 25 1.32 1.82 -14.04
C LYS A 25 0.03 1.31 -13.35
N GLY A 26 0.16 0.68 -12.19
CA GLY A 26 -0.96 0.36 -11.30
C GLY A 26 -1.48 1.58 -10.55
N ASN A 27 -2.59 1.39 -9.83
CA ASN A 27 -3.19 2.39 -8.96
C ASN A 27 -2.99 2.02 -7.49
N ILE A 28 -2.87 3.02 -6.63
CA ILE A 28 -2.89 2.90 -5.17
C ILE A 28 -3.70 4.05 -4.58
N GLN A 29 -4.03 3.96 -3.29
CA GLN A 29 -4.52 5.09 -2.50
C GLN A 29 -3.40 5.62 -1.59
N PRO A 30 -3.48 6.88 -1.12
CA PRO A 30 -2.55 7.38 -0.10
C PRO A 30 -2.46 6.47 1.13
N LEU A 31 -3.57 5.84 1.51
CA LEU A 31 -3.64 4.87 2.61
C LEU A 31 -2.67 3.71 2.43
N THR A 32 -2.59 3.14 1.22
CA THR A 32 -1.68 2.05 0.86
C THR A 32 -0.24 2.37 1.24
N ILE A 33 0.21 3.62 1.06
CA ILE A 33 1.56 4.06 1.38
C ILE A 33 1.80 3.97 2.90
N TYR A 34 0.88 4.49 3.70
CA TYR A 34 1.00 4.46 5.16
C TYR A 34 1.00 3.03 5.70
N GLU A 35 0.14 2.16 5.16
CA GLU A 35 0.05 0.77 5.58
C GLU A 35 1.29 -0.04 5.21
N VAL A 36 1.86 0.18 4.02
CA VAL A 36 3.13 -0.42 3.60
C VAL A 36 4.25 0.03 4.55
N LEU A 37 4.38 1.32 4.81
CA LEU A 37 5.40 1.85 5.74
C LEU A 37 5.20 1.29 7.17
N ASN A 38 3.96 1.18 7.63
CA ASN A 38 3.63 0.56 8.92
C ASN A 38 4.02 -0.92 8.97
N ALA A 39 3.88 -1.66 7.87
CA ALA A 39 4.34 -3.05 7.80
C ALA A 39 5.87 -3.14 7.97
N PHE A 40 6.65 -2.29 7.30
CA PHE A 40 8.10 -2.22 7.50
C PHE A 40 8.47 -1.79 8.92
N TRP A 41 7.74 -0.84 9.51
CA TRP A 41 7.93 -0.46 10.91
C TRP A 41 7.68 -1.64 11.85
N LYS A 42 6.60 -2.40 11.66
CA LYS A 42 6.30 -3.60 12.47
C LYS A 42 7.41 -4.63 12.37
N GLU A 43 7.87 -4.93 11.15
CA GLU A 43 8.97 -5.90 10.91
C GLU A 43 10.27 -5.44 11.61
N ALA A 44 10.58 -4.14 11.61
CA ALA A 44 11.80 -3.61 12.24
C ALA A 44 11.73 -3.45 13.76
N TYR A 45 10.60 -2.94 14.28
CA TYR A 45 10.48 -2.52 15.67
C TYR A 45 9.80 -3.57 16.54
N LEU A 46 8.69 -4.13 16.07
CA LEU A 46 7.86 -5.05 16.84
C LEU A 46 8.33 -6.50 16.70
N ILE A 47 8.48 -6.97 15.46
CA ILE A 47 8.80 -8.37 15.14
C ILE A 47 10.32 -8.60 15.11
N ARG A 48 11.11 -7.55 14.79
CA ARG A 48 12.58 -7.56 14.74
C ARG A 48 13.17 -8.54 13.72
N THR A 49 12.50 -8.71 12.60
CA THR A 49 12.93 -9.55 11.45
C THR A 49 13.90 -8.82 10.53
N ILE A 50 13.86 -7.49 10.52
CA ILE A 50 14.77 -6.62 9.77
C ILE A 50 15.36 -5.55 10.68
N SER A 51 16.52 -4.98 10.30
CA SER A 51 17.10 -3.86 11.05
C SER A 51 16.35 -2.55 10.75
N LYS A 52 16.50 -1.56 11.63
CA LYS A 52 15.95 -0.21 11.41
C LYS A 52 16.51 0.41 10.12
N GLU A 53 17.79 0.21 9.86
CA GLU A 53 18.49 0.70 8.66
C GLU A 53 17.95 0.02 7.40
N ALA A 54 17.65 -1.28 7.47
CA ALA A 54 17.03 -2.00 6.36
C ALA A 54 15.62 -1.47 6.05
N ALA A 55 14.80 -1.21 7.07
CA ALA A 55 13.48 -0.61 6.89
C ALA A 55 13.55 0.80 6.28
N ILE A 56 14.48 1.64 6.76
CA ILE A 56 14.70 2.98 6.19
C ILE A 56 15.18 2.89 4.75
N LYS A 57 16.13 2.01 4.43
CA LYS A 57 16.60 1.80 3.04
C LYS A 57 15.47 1.35 2.10
N ALA A 58 14.52 0.55 2.58
CA ALA A 58 13.38 0.12 1.77
C ALA A 58 12.51 1.31 1.32
N THR A 59 12.47 2.42 2.07
CA THR A 59 11.68 3.61 1.70
C THR A 59 12.14 4.27 0.40
N THR A 60 13.42 4.15 0.05
CA THR A 60 13.94 4.65 -1.23
C THR A 60 13.30 3.88 -2.40
N LEU A 61 13.32 2.55 -2.34
CA LEU A 61 12.69 1.68 -3.35
C LEU A 61 11.18 1.93 -3.45
N ILE A 62 10.50 2.04 -2.30
CA ILE A 62 9.06 2.32 -2.25
C ILE A 62 8.76 3.67 -2.91
N SER A 63 9.58 4.69 -2.65
CA SER A 63 9.40 6.03 -3.22
C SER A 63 9.59 6.05 -4.74
N GLU A 64 10.56 5.30 -5.26
CA GLU A 64 10.76 5.14 -6.70
C GLU A 64 9.59 4.42 -7.36
N LEU A 65 9.11 3.34 -6.73
CA LEU A 65 7.98 2.58 -7.22
C LEU A 65 6.70 3.43 -7.27
N ILE A 66 6.40 4.21 -6.22
CA ILE A 66 5.21 5.07 -6.15
C ILE A 66 5.21 6.11 -7.28
N LYS A 67 6.36 6.60 -7.72
CA LYS A 67 6.45 7.55 -8.86
C LYS A 67 5.96 6.94 -10.18
N GLU A 68 6.04 5.63 -10.31
CA GLU A 68 5.58 4.87 -11.49
C GLU A 68 4.12 4.42 -11.37
N MET A 69 3.43 4.77 -10.27
CA MET A 69 2.05 4.41 -9.98
C MET A 69 1.14 5.64 -9.97
N LYS A 70 -0.16 5.42 -10.21
CA LYS A 70 -1.19 6.46 -10.10
C LYS A 70 -1.76 6.46 -8.69
N ILE A 71 -1.73 7.61 -8.02
CA ILE A 71 -2.34 7.79 -6.69
C ILE A 71 -3.79 8.29 -6.89
N LEU A 72 -4.76 7.52 -6.38
CA LEU A 72 -6.18 7.86 -6.40
C LEU A 72 -6.60 8.40 -5.04
N THR A 73 -7.25 9.55 -5.01
CA THR A 73 -7.71 10.22 -3.79
C THR A 73 -9.20 9.94 -3.56
N ILE A 74 -9.61 9.92 -2.29
CA ILE A 74 -10.99 9.63 -1.88
C ILE A 74 -11.89 10.87 -1.75
N THR A 75 -11.35 12.08 -1.94
CA THR A 75 -12.09 13.33 -1.73
C THR A 75 -13.35 13.36 -2.60
N GLY A 76 -14.51 13.51 -1.97
CA GLY A 76 -15.82 13.48 -2.62
C GLY A 76 -16.48 12.11 -2.71
N LEU A 77 -15.89 11.06 -2.11
CA LEU A 77 -16.43 9.70 -2.02
C LEU A 77 -16.66 9.25 -0.57
N GLU A 78 -16.56 10.16 0.41
CA GLU A 78 -16.56 9.81 1.83
C GLU A 78 -17.86 9.13 2.27
N LYS A 79 -18.99 9.58 1.70
CA LYS A 79 -20.31 9.02 1.97
C LYS A 79 -20.43 7.60 1.40
N GLU A 80 -20.03 7.41 0.15
CA GLU A 80 -20.07 6.13 -0.54
C GLU A 80 -19.19 5.09 0.17
N ILE A 81 -18.01 5.50 0.65
CA ILE A 81 -17.08 4.63 1.40
C ILE A 81 -17.73 4.13 2.69
N ILE A 82 -18.31 5.02 3.51
CA ILE A 82 -18.91 4.59 4.78
C ILE A 82 -20.19 3.77 4.56
N GLU A 83 -21.02 4.12 3.57
CA GLU A 83 -22.21 3.34 3.23
C GLU A 83 -21.83 1.92 2.78
N LEU A 84 -20.80 1.79 1.93
CA LEU A 84 -20.33 0.48 1.46
C LEU A 84 -19.77 -0.37 2.61
N ALA A 85 -18.91 0.21 3.45
CA ALA A 85 -18.32 -0.48 4.59
C ALA A 85 -19.39 -0.99 5.57
N LEU A 86 -20.40 -0.17 5.89
CA LEU A 86 -21.52 -0.56 6.74
C LEU A 86 -22.36 -1.68 6.13
N ASN A 87 -22.64 -1.60 4.82
CA ASN A 87 -23.46 -2.60 4.12
C ASN A 87 -22.75 -3.96 4.00
N LEU A 88 -21.42 -3.96 3.87
CA LEU A 88 -20.62 -5.18 3.71
C LEU A 88 -20.04 -5.70 5.02
N GLY A 89 -20.12 -4.94 6.12
CA GLY A 89 -19.49 -5.29 7.39
C GLY A 89 -17.96 -5.25 7.34
N LEU A 90 -17.40 -4.34 6.54
CA LEU A 90 -15.97 -4.14 6.36
C LEU A 90 -15.49 -2.89 7.10
N THR A 91 -14.17 -2.76 7.25
CA THR A 91 -13.59 -1.49 7.71
C THR A 91 -13.58 -0.48 6.57
N VAL A 92 -13.58 0.83 6.85
CA VAL A 92 -13.45 1.87 5.81
C VAL A 92 -12.07 1.91 5.13
N TYR A 93 -11.12 1.12 5.65
CA TYR A 93 -9.82 0.95 5.04
C TYR A 93 -9.87 -0.06 3.89
N ASP A 94 -10.78 -1.04 3.97
CA ASP A 94 -10.99 -2.12 2.99
C ASP A 94 -12.10 -1.76 1.99
#